data_AF-A0A832DXF5-F1
#
_entry.id   AF-A0A832DXF5-F1
#
_cell.length_a   1.000
_cell.length_b   1.000
_cell.length_c   1.000
_cell.angle_alpha   90.00
_cell.angle_beta   90.00
_cell.angle_gamma   90.00
#
_symmetry.space_group_name_H-M   'P 1'
#
loop_
_entity.id
_entity.type
_entity.pdbx_description
1 polymer ?
#
loop_
_entity_poly.entity_id
_entity_poly.type
_entity_poly.pdbx_seq_one_letter_code
_entity_poly.pdbx_strand_id
1 'polypeptide(L)' 'MNAADIVVEICIASAEEALRFSGFVRDFLARNGFPFVMIHDATDLSGERRKVVFEDAVVGHKFASEWRMDRLAACGA' A
#
# COMPACT_ATOMS: atom_id res chain seq x y z
N MET A 1 19.24 -15.21 2.55
CA MET A 1 18.31 -14.08 2.79
C MET A 1 19.06 -12.79 2.48
N ASN A 2 18.82 -12.23 1.30
CA ASN A 2 19.20 -10.87 0.91
C ASN A 2 18.28 -10.49 -0.26
N ALA A 3 16.96 -10.62 -0.03
CA ALA A 3 15.99 -9.87 -0.81
C ALA A 3 15.88 -8.53 -0.07
N ALA A 4 16.19 -7.43 -0.75
CA ALA A 4 16.01 -6.11 -0.18
C ALA A 4 14.51 -5.94 0.10
N ASP A 5 14.14 -6.06 1.36
CA ASP A 5 12.78 -5.91 1.86
C ASP A 5 12.29 -4.50 1.47
N ILE A 6 11.35 -4.42 0.52
CA ILE A 6 10.91 -3.13 0.00
C ILE A 6 9.81 -2.60 0.89
N VAL A 7 10.10 -1.43 1.46
CA VAL A 7 9.21 -0.67 2.31
C VAL A 7 8.47 0.36 1.47
N VAL A 8 7.16 0.21 1.35
CA VAL A 8 6.26 1.21 0.75
C VAL A 8 5.55 1.94 1.88
N GLU A 9 5.92 3.20 2.09
CA GLU A 9 5.27 4.08 3.06
C GLU A 9 4.08 4.80 2.43
N ILE A 10 2.92 4.69 3.06
CA ILE A 10 1.66 5.27 2.60
C ILE A 10 1.10 6.15 3.70
N CYS A 11 0.93 7.43 3.40
CA CYS A 11 0.16 8.33 4.24
C CYS A 11 -1.32 8.19 3.91
N ILE A 12 -2.13 7.89 4.93
CA ILE A 12 -3.59 7.85 4.87
C ILE A 12 -4.12 9.12 5.53
N ALA A 13 -4.79 9.97 4.76
CA ALA A 13 -5.26 11.28 5.21
C ALA A 13 -6.64 11.25 5.86
N SER A 14 -7.40 10.16 5.72
CA SER A 14 -8.78 10.04 6.24
C SER A 14 -9.27 8.59 6.36
N ALA A 15 -10.33 8.38 7.14
CA ALA A 15 -10.98 7.07 7.30
C ALA A 15 -11.58 6.53 5.98
N GLU A 16 -12.02 7.40 5.07
CA GLU A 16 -12.47 6.97 3.74
C GLU A 16 -11.31 6.42 2.90
N GLU A 17 -10.16 7.11 2.94
CA GLU A 17 -8.94 6.66 2.26
C GLU A 17 -8.41 5.36 2.89
N ALA A 18 -8.56 5.16 4.20
CA ALA A 18 -8.24 3.92 4.88
C ALA A 18 -9.05 2.71 4.39
N LEU A 19 -10.36 2.91 4.11
CA LEU A 19 -11.25 1.89 3.58
C LEU A 19 -10.91 1.56 2.12
N ARG A 20 -10.66 2.59 1.30
CA ARG A 20 -10.20 2.41 -0.09
C ARG A 20 -8.89 1.65 -0.15
N PHE A 21 -7.94 2.03 0.69
CA PHE A 21 -6.65 1.35 0.80
C PHE A 21 -6.82 -0.14 1.13
N SER A 22 -7.69 -0.48 2.07
CA SER A 22 -7.97 -1.88 2.43
C SER A 22 -8.58 -2.66 1.25
N GLY A 23 -9.49 -2.03 0.50
CA GLY A 23 -10.06 -2.60 -0.73
C GLY A 23 -9.00 -2.82 -1.82
N PHE A 24 -8.19 -1.79 -2.07
CA PHE A 24 -7.09 -1.83 -3.03
C PHE A 24 -6.08 -2.92 -2.70
N VAL A 25 -5.62 -3.04 -1.45
CA VAL A 25 -4.69 -4.09 -1.02
C VAL A 25 -5.29 -5.46 -1.32
N ARG A 26 -6.54 -5.71 -0.92
CA ARG A 26 -7.21 -6.98 -1.18
C ARG A 26 -7.24 -7.32 -2.67
N ASP A 27 -7.66 -6.37 -3.51
CA ASP A 27 -7.80 -6.59 -4.95
C ASP A 27 -6.43 -6.75 -5.64
N PHE A 28 -5.43 -5.97 -5.21
CA PHE A 28 -4.06 -6.10 -5.68
C PHE A 28 -3.48 -7.47 -5.34
N LEU A 29 -3.64 -7.93 -4.09
CA LEU A 29 -3.16 -9.26 -3.67
C LEU A 29 -3.82 -10.35 -4.51
N ALA A 30 -5.14 -10.30 -4.71
CA ALA A 30 -5.87 -11.29 -5.50
C ALA A 30 -5.40 -11.35 -6.96
N ARG A 31 -5.13 -10.19 -7.59
CA ARG A 31 -4.65 -10.11 -8.98
C ARG A 31 -3.19 -10.53 -9.17
N ASN A 32 -2.38 -10.50 -8.10
CA ASN A 32 -0.95 -10.78 -8.14
C ASN A 32 -0.59 -12.12 -7.47
N GLY A 33 -1.57 -13.00 -7.23
CA GLY A 33 -1.30 -14.35 -6.72
C GLY A 33 -1.02 -14.42 -5.21
N PHE A 34 -1.55 -13.48 -4.43
CA PHE A 34 -1.40 -13.37 -2.98
C PHE A 34 0.07 -13.35 -2.51
N PRO A 35 0.86 -12.35 -2.93
CA PRO A 35 2.22 -12.20 -2.42
C PRO A 35 2.20 -11.99 -0.90
N PHE A 36 3.25 -12.44 -0.22
CA PHE A 36 3.40 -12.20 1.21
C PHE A 36 3.63 -10.71 1.47
N VAL A 37 2.80 -10.10 2.32
CA VAL A 37 2.91 -8.69 2.70
C VAL A 37 2.81 -8.53 4.21
N MET A 38 3.60 -7.62 4.77
CA MET A 38 3.43 -7.15 6.14
C MET A 38 2.94 -5.70 6.12
N ILE A 39 1.83 -5.44 6.80
CA ILE A 39 1.27 -4.09 6.92
C ILE A 39 1.45 -3.66 8.37
N HIS A 40 2.24 -2.62 8.57
CA HIS A 40 2.39 -1.95 9.85
C HIS A 40 1.52 -0.70 9.85
N ASP A 41 0.61 -0.62 10.80
CA ASP A 41 -0.11 0.62 11.10
C ASP A 41 0.73 1.42 12.10
N ALA A 42 1.24 2.57 11.66
CA ALA A 42 1.98 3.50 12.47
C ALA A 42 1.10 4.74 12.63
N THR A 43 0.40 4.83 13.77
CA THR A 43 -0.36 6.01 14.13
C THR A 43 0.64 7.10 14.57
N ASP A 44 0.99 8.01 13.66
CA ASP A 44 1.88 9.13 13.95
C ASP A 44 1.07 10.41 14.19
N LEU A 45 1.64 11.35 14.94
CA LEU A 45 0.98 12.62 15.31
C LEU A 45 0.58 13.48 14.07
N SER A 46 1.11 13.16 12.88
CA SER A 46 0.80 13.79 11.60
C SER A 46 -0.31 13.06 10.78
N GLY A 47 -0.89 11.97 11.28
CA GLY A 47 -1.92 11.18 10.59
C GLY A 47 -1.65 9.67 10.62
N GLU A 48 -2.61 8.87 10.15
CA GLU A 48 -2.46 7.43 10.00
C GLU A 48 -1.44 7.13 8.88
N ARG A 49 -0.28 6.55 9.23
CA ARG A 49 0.69 6.05 8.25
C ARG A 49 0.63 4.54 8.21
N ARG A 50 0.53 3.98 7.00
CA ARG A 50 0.66 2.54 6.79
C ARG A 50 1.94 2.25 6.04
N LYS A 51 2.74 1.38 6.63
CA LYS A 51 3.95 0.84 6.01
C LYS A 51 3.64 -0.55 5.50
N VAL A 52 3.68 -0.71 4.18
CA VAL A 52 3.49 -2.00 3.51
C VAL A 52 4.85 -2.52 3.09
N VAL A 53 5.13 -3.75 3.50
CA VAL A 53 6.41 -4.39 3.27
C VAL A 53 6.20 -5.59 2.37
N PHE A 54 6.98 -5.67 1.30
CA PHE A 54 6.95 -6.75 0.32
C PHE A 54 8.28 -7.51 0.31
N GLU A 55 8.20 -8.84 0.25
CA GLU A 55 9.38 -9.69 0.03
C GLU A 55 9.98 -9.49 -1.36
N ASP A 56 9.13 -9.25 -2.36
CA ASP A 56 9.53 -9.01 -3.74
C ASP A 56 9.51 -7.52 -4.10
N ALA A 57 10.67 -7.02 -4.55
CA ALA A 57 10.84 -5.62 -4.90
C ALA A 57 10.03 -5.20 -6.13
N VAL A 58 9.84 -6.08 -7.12
CA VAL A 58 9.07 -5.80 -8.33
C VAL A 58 7.60 -5.64 -7.97
N VAL A 59 7.08 -6.50 -7.09
CA VAL A 59 5.72 -6.41 -6.56
C VAL A 59 5.53 -5.14 -5.73
N GLY A 60 6.49 -4.80 -4.86
CA GLY A 60 6.43 -3.57 -4.05
C GLY A 60 6.43 -2.29 -4.91
N HIS A 61 7.27 -2.22 -5.94
CA HIS A 61 7.27 -1.09 -6.88
C HIS A 61 5.97 -1.00 -7.68
N LYS A 62 5.44 -2.14 -8.14
CA LYS A 62 4.15 -2.20 -8.84
C LYS A 62 3.02 -1.69 -7.94
N PHE A 63 2.98 -2.16 -6.69
CA PHE A 63 2.01 -1.72 -5.69
C PHE A 63 2.05 -0.21 -5.45
N ALA A 64 3.23 0.36 -5.21
CA ALA A 64 3.39 1.79 -4.98
C ALA A 64 2.91 2.64 -6.18
N SER A 65 3.18 2.17 -7.40
CA SER A 65 2.75 2.82 -8.63
C SER A 65 1.23 2.77 -8.82
N GLU A 66 0.63 1.57 -8.67
CA GLU A 66 -0.81 1.37 -8.82
C GLU A 66 -1.60 2.14 -7.75
N TRP A 67 -1.14 2.14 -6.50
CA TRP A 67 -1.76 2.92 -5.42
C TRP A 67 -1.73 4.42 -5.71
N ARG A 68 -0.61 4.94 -6.22
CA ARG A 68 -0.50 6.35 -6.60
C ARG A 68 -1.48 6.73 -7.70
N MET A 69 -1.70 5.84 -8.68
CA MET A 69 -2.67 6.06 -9.76
C MET A 69 -4.11 5.97 -9.26
N ASP A 70 -4.44 5.01 -8.40
CA ASP A 70 -5.76 4.89 -7.77
C ASP A 70 -6.10 6.15 -6.97
N ARG A 71 -5.15 6.65 -6.17
CA ARG A 71 -5.33 7.88 -5.39
C ARG A 71 -5.50 9.13 -6.26
N LEU A 72 -4.79 9.20 -7.40
CA LEU A 72 -4.96 10.28 -8.37
C LEU A 72 -6.33 10.21 -9.07
N ALA A 73 -6.79 9.01 -9.44
CA ALA A 73 -8.12 8.82 -10.02
C ALA A 73 -9.23 9.22 -9.03
N ALA A 74 -9.03 8.95 -7.74
CA ALA A 74 -9.95 9.35 -6.68
C ALA A 74 -9.98 10.87 -6.41
N CYS A 75 -8.88 11.60 -6.63
CA CYS A 75 -8.84 13.06 -6.52
C CYS A 75 -9.33 13.80 -7.78
N GLY A 76 -9.50 13.09 -8.90
CA GLY A 76 -9.89 13.65 -10.20
C GLY A 76 -11.37 13.58 -10.54
N ALA A 77 -12.24 13.24 -9.58
CA ALA A 77 -13.69 13.14 -9.75
C ALA A 77 -14.44 14.26 -9.04
#